data_AF-A0A353NYF9-F1
#
_entry.id   AF-A0A353NYF9-F1
#
_cell.length_a   1.000
_cell.length_b   1.000
_cell.length_c   1.000
_cell.angle_alpha   90.00
_cell.angle_beta   90.00
_cell.angle_gamma   90.00
#
_symmetry.space_group_name_H-M   'P 1'
#
loop_
_entity.id
_entity.type
_entity.pdbx_description
1 polymer ?
#
loop_
_entity_poly.entity_id
_entity_poly.type
_entity_poly.pdbx_seq_one_letter_code
_entity_poly.pdbx_strand_id
1 'polypeptide(L)'
;MEMIGFMATWTTYGTWLPGDERGYVDNKGQLQKGDPKLFQKSKELQKEETVKLNAAEKKIAKQIILDEALRINHQIIALAVCSNHVHLLAKSHQDSIDNLINRYKSLTTRAFWEYGRKGKIWTRGFDKQFCFTEKELAARIVYIHKHKE
;
A
#
# COMPACT_ATOMS: atom_id res chain seq x y z
N MET A 1 21.50 0.07 -16.22
CA MET A 1 20.79 -1.12 -15.73
C MET A 1 19.32 -0.92 -16.01
N GLU A 2 18.66 -1.89 -16.65
CA GLU A 2 17.22 -1.83 -16.89
C GLU A 2 16.48 -2.28 -15.61
N MET A 3 15.38 -1.61 -15.28
CA MET A 3 14.52 -1.99 -14.16
C MET A 3 13.73 -3.23 -14.54
N ILE A 4 13.85 -4.30 -13.75
CA ILE A 4 13.14 -5.56 -13.98
C ILE A 4 11.83 -5.66 -13.18
N GLY A 5 11.64 -4.78 -12.20
CA GLY A 5 10.40 -4.68 -11.42
C GLY A 5 10.46 -3.64 -10.31
N PHE A 6 9.37 -3.52 -9.56
CA PHE A 6 9.26 -2.61 -8.43
C PHE A 6 8.42 -3.22 -7.32
N MET A 7 8.73 -2.83 -6.09
CA MET A 7 7.89 -3.05 -4.93
C MET A 7 7.21 -1.74 -4.57
N ALA A 8 5.91 -1.77 -4.35
CA ALA A 8 5.12 -0.66 -3.85
C ALA A 8 4.45 -1.03 -2.52
N THR A 9 4.43 -0.08 -1.59
CA THR A 9 3.72 -0.22 -0.31
C THR A 9 2.81 0.97 -0.08
N TRP A 10 1.53 0.73 0.19
CA TRP A 10 0.61 1.80 0.62
C TRP A 10 -0.19 1.36 1.83
N THR A 11 -0.59 2.34 2.64
CA THR A 11 -1.24 2.11 3.92
C THR A 11 -2.71 2.51 3.88
N THR A 12 -3.50 1.98 4.80
CA THR A 12 -4.87 2.43 5.04
C THR A 12 -4.87 3.78 5.78
N TYR A 13 -5.95 4.54 5.64
CA TYR A 13 -6.07 5.85 6.29
C TYR A 13 -5.87 5.74 7.81
N GLY A 14 -5.04 6.63 8.35
CA GLY A 14 -4.84 6.75 9.79
C GLY A 14 -3.92 5.73 10.46
N THR A 15 -3.30 4.80 9.71
CA THR A 15 -2.46 3.74 10.30
C THR A 15 -0.96 4.01 10.30
N TRP A 16 -0.53 5.17 9.79
CA TRP A 16 0.86 5.64 9.81
C TRP A 16 0.88 7.16 9.96
N LEU A 17 0.68 7.63 11.18
CA LEU A 17 0.55 9.06 11.48
C LEU A 17 1.92 9.70 11.76
N PRO A 18 2.08 11.02 11.55
CA PRO A 18 3.26 11.72 12.05
C PRO A 18 3.42 11.49 13.56
N GLY A 19 4.64 11.18 13.99
CA GLY A 19 4.95 10.82 15.37
C GLY A 19 4.81 9.35 15.73
N ASP A 20 4.40 8.48 14.81
CA ASP A 20 4.28 7.02 15.04
C ASP A 20 5.60 6.43 15.57
N GLU A 21 5.52 5.58 16.60
CA GLU A 21 6.69 4.99 17.28
C GLU A 21 7.60 4.17 16.34
N ARG A 22 7.02 3.62 15.26
CA ARG A 22 7.74 2.87 14.22
C ARG A 22 8.58 3.77 13.31
N GLY A 23 8.50 5.09 13.52
CA GLY A 23 8.99 6.12 12.61
C GLY A 23 7.94 6.49 11.56
N TYR A 24 8.10 7.65 10.94
CA TYR A 24 7.17 8.15 9.92
C TYR A 24 7.93 8.92 8.85
N VAL A 25 7.33 9.09 7.68
CA VAL A 25 7.88 9.91 6.60
C VAL A 25 7.22 11.28 6.65
N ASP A 26 8.01 12.35 6.76
CA ASP A 26 7.49 13.72 6.78
C ASP A 26 7.06 14.20 5.38
N ASN A 27 6.54 15.43 5.31
CA ASN A 27 6.10 16.03 4.04
C ASN A 27 7.25 16.32 3.06
N LYS A 28 8.51 16.22 3.49
CA LYS A 28 9.71 16.34 2.65
C LYS A 28 10.20 14.97 2.17
N GLY A 29 9.52 13.88 2.54
CA GLY A 29 9.94 12.52 2.19
C GLY A 29 11.06 11.98 3.08
N GLN A 30 11.32 12.59 4.23
CA GLN A 30 12.40 12.17 5.13
C GLN A 30 11.88 11.24 6.22
N LEU A 31 12.63 10.19 6.51
CA LEU A 31 12.34 9.30 7.63
C LEU A 31 12.65 10.00 8.94
N GLN A 32 11.64 10.10 9.78
CA GLN A 32 11.69 10.69 11.11
C GLN A 32 11.45 9.60 12.18
N LYS A 33 12.03 9.80 13.37
CA LYS A 33 11.77 8.95 14.54
C LYS A 33 10.39 9.23 15.13
N GLY A 34 9.86 8.29 15.90
CA GLY A 34 8.61 8.50 16.62
C GLY A 34 8.66 9.66 17.60
N ASP A 35 7.53 10.34 17.73
CA ASP A 35 7.30 11.46 18.65
C ASP A 35 5.86 11.33 19.21
N PRO A 36 5.72 10.86 20.46
CA PRO A 36 4.41 10.64 21.07
C PRO A 36 3.53 11.89 21.13
N LYS A 37 4.11 13.09 21.30
CA LYS A 37 3.33 14.34 21.36
C LYS A 37 2.77 14.68 19.98
N LEU A 38 3.59 14.54 18.94
CA LEU A 38 3.17 14.73 17.57
C LEU A 38 2.14 13.67 17.15
N PHE A 39 2.29 12.43 17.60
CA PHE A 39 1.34 11.36 17.34
C PHE A 39 -0.04 11.68 17.88
N GLN A 40 -0.14 12.11 19.15
CA GLN A 40 -1.43 12.48 19.73
C GLN A 40 -2.07 13.64 19.00
N LYS A 41 -1.30 14.70 18.71
CA LYS A 41 -1.80 15.83 17.91
C LYS A 41 -2.27 15.38 16.52
N SER A 42 -1.54 14.48 15.88
CA SER A 42 -1.92 13.96 14.56
C SER A 42 -3.19 13.13 14.61
N LYS A 43 -3.39 12.39 15.70
CA LYS A 43 -4.61 11.61 15.97
C LYS A 43 -5.81 12.52 16.20
N GLU A 44 -5.66 13.58 16.98
CA GLU A 44 -6.71 14.60 17.21
C GLU A 44 -7.13 15.32 15.93
N LEU A 45 -6.19 15.50 14.98
CA LEU A 45 -6.45 16.13 13.68
C LEU A 45 -7.03 15.17 12.64
N GLN A 46 -7.20 13.88 12.95
CA GLN A 46 -7.87 12.95 12.05
C GLN A 46 -9.32 13.40 11.82
N LYS A 47 -9.76 13.35 10.57
CA LYS A 47 -11.13 13.74 10.19
C LYS A 47 -12.11 12.57 10.25
N GLU A 48 -11.57 11.36 10.23
CA GLU A 48 -12.30 10.10 10.10
C GLU A 48 -11.59 9.04 10.95
N GLU A 49 -12.26 7.94 11.23
CA GLU A 49 -11.66 6.84 11.98
C GLU A 49 -10.53 6.16 11.20
N THR A 50 -9.55 5.65 11.94
CA THR A 50 -8.47 4.84 11.37
C THR A 50 -9.02 3.58 10.74
N VAL A 51 -8.67 3.35 9.47
CA VAL A 51 -9.15 2.20 8.71
C VAL A 51 -8.28 0.99 9.00
N LYS A 52 -8.93 -0.12 9.39
CA LYS A 52 -8.36 -1.47 9.44
C LYS A 52 -9.25 -2.39 8.62
N LEU A 53 -8.65 -3.11 7.67
CA LEU A 53 -9.34 -4.09 6.84
C LEU A 53 -9.59 -5.37 7.62
N ASN A 54 -10.82 -5.84 7.61
CA ASN A 54 -11.18 -7.16 8.12
C ASN A 54 -10.81 -8.26 7.11
N ALA A 55 -10.97 -9.53 7.50
CA ALA A 55 -10.61 -10.67 6.65
C ALA A 55 -11.33 -10.69 5.29
N ALA A 56 -12.61 -10.31 5.26
CA ALA A 56 -13.39 -10.27 4.03
C ALA A 56 -12.90 -9.14 3.09
N GLU A 57 -12.64 -7.96 3.63
CA GLU A 57 -12.12 -6.82 2.89
C GLU A 57 -10.72 -7.07 2.33
N LYS A 58 -9.84 -7.71 3.10
CA LYS A 58 -8.51 -8.13 2.61
C LYS A 58 -8.65 -9.08 1.41
N LYS A 59 -9.57 -10.04 1.48
CA LYS A 59 -9.83 -10.99 0.38
C LYS A 59 -10.39 -10.28 -0.86
N ILE A 60 -11.36 -9.38 -0.67
CA ILE A 60 -11.96 -8.59 -1.76
C ILE A 60 -10.91 -7.71 -2.43
N ALA A 61 -10.12 -6.95 -1.66
CA ALA A 61 -9.07 -6.10 -2.23
C ALA A 61 -8.03 -6.91 -2.99
N LYS A 62 -7.59 -8.05 -2.43
CA LYS A 62 -6.66 -8.94 -3.12
C LYS A 62 -7.21 -9.42 -4.46
N GLN A 63 -8.48 -9.86 -4.48
CA GLN A 63 -9.13 -10.33 -5.70
C GLN A 63 -9.22 -9.24 -6.76
N ILE A 64 -9.73 -8.06 -6.39
CA ILE A 64 -9.88 -6.91 -7.30
C ILE A 64 -8.53 -6.50 -7.90
N ILE A 65 -7.46 -6.46 -7.09
CA ILE A 65 -6.13 -6.08 -7.56
C ILE A 65 -5.62 -7.10 -8.60
N LEU A 66 -5.78 -8.39 -8.33
CA LEU A 66 -5.33 -9.45 -9.25
C LEU A 66 -6.16 -9.46 -10.55
N ASP A 67 -7.47 -9.30 -10.45
CA ASP A 67 -8.37 -9.27 -11.61
C ASP A 67 -8.08 -8.06 -12.49
N GLU A 68 -7.89 -6.88 -11.89
CA GLU A 68 -7.55 -5.68 -12.64
C GLU A 68 -6.15 -5.79 -13.26
N ALA A 69 -5.18 -6.36 -12.53
CA ALA A 69 -3.84 -6.60 -13.06
C ALA A 69 -3.89 -7.54 -14.27
N LEU A 70 -4.67 -8.60 -14.22
CA LEU A 70 -4.90 -9.48 -15.36
C LEU A 70 -5.54 -8.72 -16.53
N ARG A 71 -6.59 -7.93 -16.27
CA ARG A 71 -7.32 -7.17 -17.28
C ARG A 71 -6.44 -6.17 -18.03
N ILE A 72 -5.47 -5.55 -17.35
CA ILE A 72 -4.54 -4.58 -17.95
C ILE A 72 -3.19 -5.21 -18.34
N ASN A 73 -3.04 -6.53 -18.22
CA ASN A 73 -1.78 -7.24 -18.47
C ASN A 73 -0.59 -6.75 -17.62
N HIS A 74 -0.84 -6.33 -16.38
CA HIS A 74 0.19 -5.98 -15.41
C HIS A 74 0.63 -7.22 -14.63
N GLN A 75 1.91 -7.59 -14.75
CA GLN A 75 2.45 -8.80 -14.14
C GLN A 75 2.80 -8.59 -12.66
N ILE A 76 1.87 -8.95 -11.77
CA ILE A 76 2.12 -9.02 -10.33
C ILE A 76 2.86 -10.32 -9.98
N ILE A 77 4.02 -10.19 -9.34
CA ILE A 77 4.86 -11.30 -8.90
C ILE A 77 4.45 -11.78 -7.51
N ALA A 78 4.20 -10.84 -6.60
CA ALA A 78 3.75 -11.14 -5.24
C ALA A 78 2.86 -10.01 -4.71
N LEU A 79 1.85 -10.40 -3.93
CA LEU A 79 0.87 -9.47 -3.33
C LEU A 79 0.50 -9.94 -1.92
N ALA A 80 0.66 -9.04 -0.95
CA ALA A 80 0.16 -9.20 0.40
C ALA A 80 -0.77 -8.03 0.74
N VAL A 81 -2.00 -8.34 1.15
CA VAL A 81 -2.98 -7.36 1.63
C VAL A 81 -3.15 -7.60 3.12
N CYS A 82 -2.56 -6.73 3.93
CA CYS A 82 -2.60 -6.77 5.39
C CYS A 82 -3.79 -5.94 5.91
N SER A 83 -4.01 -5.94 7.23
CA SER A 83 -5.09 -5.15 7.84
C SER A 83 -4.91 -3.64 7.68
N ASN A 84 -3.68 -3.14 7.51
CA ASN A 84 -3.37 -1.71 7.46
C ASN A 84 -2.48 -1.28 6.29
N HIS A 85 -2.05 -2.19 5.44
CA HIS A 85 -1.20 -1.88 4.31
C HIS A 85 -1.25 -2.97 3.26
N VAL A 86 -0.75 -2.65 2.07
CA VAL A 86 -0.59 -3.59 0.97
C VAL A 86 0.86 -3.52 0.50
N HIS A 87 1.45 -4.68 0.27
CA HIS A 87 2.71 -4.82 -0.45
C HIS A 87 2.45 -5.46 -1.81
N LEU A 88 2.92 -4.82 -2.87
CA LEU A 88 2.83 -5.30 -4.24
C LEU A 88 4.23 -5.33 -4.84
N LEU A 89 4.65 -6.49 -5.35
CA LEU A 89 5.83 -6.64 -6.19
C LEU A 89 5.36 -6.99 -7.59
N ALA A 90 5.77 -6.20 -8.58
CA ALA A 90 5.36 -6.39 -9.97
C ALA A 90 6.49 -6.05 -10.93
N LYS A 91 6.36 -6.53 -12.18
CA LYS A 91 7.27 -6.12 -13.26
C LYS A 91 6.96 -4.72 -13.75
N SER A 92 7.91 -4.16 -14.48
CA SER A 92 7.73 -2.94 -15.26
C SER A 92 6.51 -3.04 -16.19
N HIS A 93 5.83 -1.92 -16.40
CA HIS A 93 4.63 -1.82 -17.22
C HIS A 93 4.64 -0.50 -18.00
N GLN A 94 3.84 -0.42 -19.07
CA GLN A 94 3.74 0.81 -19.88
C GLN A 94 3.15 1.99 -19.09
N ASP A 95 2.19 1.71 -18.21
CA ASP A 95 1.62 2.71 -17.31
C ASP A 95 2.61 3.02 -16.18
N SER A 96 2.65 4.29 -15.76
CA SER A 96 3.44 4.69 -14.59
C SER A 96 2.99 3.96 -13.33
N ILE A 97 3.94 3.72 -12.40
CA ILE A 97 3.65 3.11 -11.10
C ILE A 97 2.56 3.90 -10.37
N ASP A 98 2.62 5.23 -10.41
CA ASP A 98 1.60 6.11 -9.82
C ASP A 98 0.19 5.83 -10.39
N ASN A 99 0.05 5.65 -11.70
CA ASN A 99 -1.23 5.33 -12.32
C ASN A 99 -1.74 3.93 -11.91
N LEU A 100 -0.85 2.93 -11.88
CA LEU A 100 -1.19 1.57 -11.47
C LEU A 100 -1.67 1.52 -10.02
N ILE A 101 -0.92 2.11 -9.09
CA ILE A 101 -1.28 2.10 -7.67
C ILE A 101 -2.55 2.90 -7.41
N ASN A 102 -2.73 4.06 -8.05
CA ASN A 102 -3.96 4.83 -7.92
C ASN A 102 -5.19 4.11 -8.50
N ARG A 103 -5.02 3.37 -9.61
CA ARG A 103 -6.07 2.50 -10.19
C ARG A 103 -6.50 1.44 -9.18
N TYR A 104 -5.56 0.70 -8.59
CA TYR A 104 -5.87 -0.32 -7.58
C TYR A 104 -6.54 0.25 -6.34
N LYS A 105 -6.03 1.38 -5.83
CA LYS A 105 -6.63 2.08 -4.68
C LYS A 105 -8.05 2.56 -4.99
N SER A 106 -8.29 3.07 -6.19
CA SER A 106 -9.60 3.56 -6.62
C SER A 106 -10.64 2.44 -6.72
N LEU A 107 -10.31 1.33 -7.40
CA LEU A 107 -11.21 0.19 -7.57
C LEU A 107 -11.56 -0.45 -6.23
N THR A 108 -10.57 -0.68 -5.36
CA THR A 108 -10.80 -1.24 -4.04
C THR A 108 -11.60 -0.29 -3.14
N THR A 109 -11.35 1.02 -3.21
CA THR A 109 -12.16 2.03 -2.49
C THR A 109 -13.63 1.96 -2.91
N ARG A 110 -13.88 1.90 -4.23
CA ARG A 110 -15.25 1.82 -4.77
C ARG A 110 -15.96 0.55 -4.30
N ALA A 111 -15.30 -0.60 -4.37
CA ALA A 111 -15.87 -1.85 -3.89
C ALA A 111 -16.17 -1.78 -2.38
N PHE A 112 -15.26 -1.26 -1.57
CA PHE A 112 -15.51 -1.12 -0.13
C PHE A 112 -16.71 -0.21 0.18
N TRP A 113 -16.90 0.85 -0.60
CA TRP A 113 -18.08 1.71 -0.47
C TRP A 113 -19.39 0.99 -0.81
N GLU A 114 -19.38 0.10 -1.79
CA GLU A 114 -20.52 -0.76 -2.11
C GLU A 114 -20.86 -1.74 -0.97
N TYR A 115 -19.87 -2.14 -0.17
CA TYR A 115 -20.05 -2.96 1.04
C TYR A 115 -20.25 -2.14 2.33
N GLY A 116 -20.54 -0.84 2.23
CA GLY A 116 -20.98 -0.01 3.36
C GLY A 116 -19.89 0.81 4.05
N ARG A 117 -18.62 0.73 3.62
CA ARG A 117 -17.61 1.71 4.02
C ARG A 117 -17.95 3.08 3.45
N LYS A 118 -17.42 4.14 4.04
CA LYS A 118 -17.51 5.51 3.51
C LYS A 118 -16.19 6.23 3.78
N GLY A 119 -15.97 7.34 3.08
CA GLY A 119 -14.81 8.19 3.31
C GLY A 119 -13.48 7.58 2.85
N LYS A 120 -12.39 7.99 3.49
CA LYS A 120 -11.02 7.64 3.12
C LYS A 120 -10.69 6.22 3.53
N ILE A 121 -10.29 5.41 2.55
CA ILE A 121 -9.80 4.04 2.79
C ILE A 121 -8.28 4.01 2.86
N TRP A 122 -7.62 4.64 1.89
CA TRP A 122 -6.16 4.58 1.74
C TRP A 122 -5.50 5.92 2.05
N THR A 123 -4.24 5.89 2.48
CA THR A 123 -3.42 7.11 2.56
C THR A 123 -3.17 7.70 1.18
N ARG A 124 -2.80 8.98 1.12
CA ARG A 124 -2.31 9.59 -0.12
C ARG A 124 -0.91 9.06 -0.42
N GLY A 125 -0.61 8.80 -1.69
CA GLY A 125 0.70 8.30 -2.11
C GLY A 125 0.93 6.83 -1.75
N PHE A 126 2.19 6.44 -1.84
CA PHE A 126 2.72 5.11 -1.58
C PHE A 126 4.27 5.19 -1.54
N ASP A 127 4.91 4.24 -0.89
CA ASP A 127 6.35 4.01 -0.99
C ASP A 127 6.66 3.13 -2.21
N LYS A 128 7.80 3.36 -2.87
CA LYS A 128 8.26 2.56 -4.01
C LYS A 128 9.76 2.28 -3.96
N GLN A 129 10.13 1.05 -4.30
CA GLN A 129 11.51 0.61 -4.38
C GLN A 129 11.72 -0.19 -5.66
N PHE A 130 12.79 0.11 -6.39
CA PHE A 130 13.08 -0.53 -7.67
C PHE A 130 13.91 -1.81 -7.51
N CYS A 131 13.69 -2.75 -8.42
CA CYS A 131 14.49 -3.96 -8.59
C CYS A 131 15.23 -3.89 -9.93
N PHE A 132 16.55 -4.05 -9.89
CA PHE A 132 17.40 -4.10 -11.07
C PHE A 132 18.07 -5.47 -11.24
N THR A 133 17.95 -6.36 -10.25
CA THR A 133 18.52 -7.72 -10.30
C THR A 133 17.53 -8.78 -9.84
N GLU A 134 17.64 -9.99 -10.38
CA GLU A 134 16.81 -11.14 -9.97
C GLU A 134 16.98 -11.47 -8.49
N LYS A 135 18.17 -11.24 -7.91
CA LYS A 135 18.44 -11.45 -6.48
C LYS A 135 17.62 -10.51 -5.62
N GLU A 136 17.53 -9.23 -5.99
CA GLU A 136 16.69 -8.24 -5.31
C GLU A 136 15.20 -8.59 -5.39
N LEU A 137 14.77 -9.06 -6.57
CA LEU A 137 13.40 -9.48 -6.82
C LEU A 137 13.04 -10.71 -5.95
N ALA A 138 13.90 -11.73 -5.93
CA ALA A 138 13.73 -12.91 -5.07
C ALA A 138 13.70 -12.56 -3.57
N ALA A 139 14.55 -11.64 -3.11
CA ALA A 139 14.54 -11.18 -1.72
C ALA A 139 13.19 -10.51 -1.35
N ARG A 140 12.63 -9.71 -2.27
CA ARG A 140 11.32 -9.06 -2.08
C ARG A 140 10.16 -10.05 -2.11
N ILE A 141 10.23 -11.09 -2.94
CA ILE A 141 9.27 -12.20 -2.90
C ILE A 141 9.24 -12.80 -1.49
N VAL A 142 10.39 -13.17 -0.93
CA VAL A 142 10.47 -13.75 0.42
C VAL A 142 9.92 -12.78 1.47
N TYR A 143 10.26 -11.49 1.36
CA TYR A 143 9.73 -10.45 2.26
C TYR A 143 8.20 -10.39 2.22
N ILE A 144 7.59 -10.30 1.04
CA ILE A 144 6.12 -10.21 0.90
C ILE A 144 5.43 -11.47 1.38
N HIS A 145 6.01 -12.65 1.12
CA HIS A 145 5.44 -13.91 1.58
C HIS A 145 5.38 -14.04 3.10
N LYS A 146 6.29 -13.37 3.82
CA LYS A 146 6.28 -13.28 5.29
C LYS A 146 5.19 -12.32 5.82
N HIS A 147 4.70 -11.38 5.02
CA HIS A 147 3.71 -10.35 5.41
C HIS A 147 2.25 -10.82 5.24
N LYS A 148 1.92 -12.06 5.58
CA LYS A 148 0.55 -12.59 5.51
C LYS A 148 -0.14 -12.52 6.87
N GLU A 149 -0.54 -11.32 7.31
CA GLU A 149 -1.44 -11.14 8.45
C GLU A 149 -2.90 -10.99 8.02
#